data_AF-A0A1C6KNZ5-F1
#
_entry.id   AF-A0A1C6KNZ5-F1
#
_cell.length_a   1.000
_cell.length_b   1.000
_cell.length_c   1.000
_cell.angle_alpha   90.00
_cell.angle_beta   90.00
_cell.angle_gamma   90.00
#
_symmetry.space_group_name_H-M   'P 1'
#
loop_
_entity.id
_entity.type
_entity.pdbx_description
1 polymer ?
#
loop_
_entity_poly.entity_id
_entity_poly.type
_entity_poly.pdbx_seq_one_letter_code
_entity_poly.pdbx_strand_id
1 'polypeptide(L)'
;MAKLRADKRNYKKAFTVHANSYDNWNIGSPYSRRLLLCYCVECGLKCLIMENDNIYTISQADDETAKILGSHDFRTLLKRVGQAGTYRFKSFPTEYGNTVGTADYHQLCRYLIAPAEQNITYLQEFDHTLAEIKEWLKEVV
;
A
#
# COMPACT_ATOMS: atom_id res chain seq x y z
N MET A 1 5.35 -2.33 26.55
CA MET A 1 6.41 -2.69 25.58
C MET A 1 6.51 -1.61 24.52
N ALA A 2 7.71 -1.11 24.21
CA ALA A 2 7.88 -0.17 23.11
C ALA A 2 7.57 -0.87 21.79
N LYS A 3 6.63 -0.33 21.01
CA LYS A 3 6.26 -0.87 19.69
C LYS A 3 7.36 -0.51 18.69
N LEU A 4 7.85 -1.49 17.93
CA LEU A 4 8.75 -1.22 16.81
C LEU A 4 8.06 -0.26 15.82
N ARG A 5 8.74 0.82 15.42
CA ARG A 5 8.20 1.84 14.52
C ARG A 5 9.23 2.20 13.46
N ALA A 6 8.79 2.31 12.22
CA ALA A 6 9.58 2.85 11.12
C ALA A 6 9.60 4.38 11.16
N ASP A 7 10.73 4.95 10.76
CA ASP A 7 10.90 6.39 10.51
C ASP A 7 10.78 6.72 9.01
N LYS A 8 10.84 8.01 8.66
CA LYS A 8 10.76 8.47 7.26
C LYS A 8 11.83 7.82 6.37
N ARG A 9 13.07 7.69 6.86
CA ARG A 9 14.17 7.08 6.09
C ARG A 9 13.93 5.59 5.84
N ASN A 10 13.34 4.89 6.82
CA ASN A 10 12.95 3.51 6.67
C ASN A 10 11.85 3.36 5.60
N TYR A 11 10.82 4.22 5.62
CA TYR A 11 9.78 4.20 4.60
C TYR A 11 10.32 4.49 3.20
N LYS A 12 11.19 5.50 3.04
CA LYS A 12 11.84 5.79 1.76
C LYS A 12 12.65 4.60 1.24
N LYS A 13 13.53 4.05 2.08
CA LYS A 13 14.34 2.87 1.74
C LYS A 13 13.45 1.68 1.37
N ALA A 14 12.42 1.41 2.16
CA ALA A 14 11.48 0.32 1.90
C ALA A 14 10.74 0.51 0.57
N PHE A 15 10.23 1.71 0.29
CA PHE A 15 9.60 2.04 -0.99
C PHE A 15 10.53 1.71 -2.17
N THR A 16 11.75 2.25 -2.16
CA THR A 16 12.73 2.02 -3.24
C THR A 16 13.06 0.54 -3.43
N VAL A 17 13.32 -0.19 -2.33
CA VAL A 17 13.66 -1.62 -2.40
C VAL A 17 12.47 -2.45 -2.90
N HIS A 18 11.26 -2.20 -2.40
CA HIS A 18 10.05 -2.92 -2.82
C HIS A 18 9.69 -2.62 -4.27
N ALA A 19 9.79 -1.35 -4.71
CA ALA A 19 9.55 -0.94 -6.10
C ALA A 19 10.50 -1.68 -7.05
N ASN A 20 11.80 -1.62 -6.76
CA ASN A 20 12.80 -2.29 -7.57
C ASN A 20 12.62 -3.82 -7.59
N SER A 21 12.26 -4.42 -6.45
CA SER A 21 11.99 -5.86 -6.36
C SER A 21 10.74 -6.28 -7.13
N TYR A 22 9.70 -5.44 -7.14
CA TYR A 22 8.48 -5.67 -7.91
C TYR A 22 8.73 -5.59 -9.42
N ASP A 23 9.53 -4.61 -9.86
CA ASP A 23 9.83 -4.36 -11.28
C ASP A 23 10.74 -5.46 -11.86
N ASN A 24 11.71 -5.93 -11.07
CA ASN A 24 12.64 -6.98 -11.48
C ASN A 24 12.18 -8.39 -11.06
N TRP A 25 10.90 -8.56 -10.73
CA TRP A 25 10.38 -9.84 -10.25
C TRP A 25 10.48 -10.91 -11.34
N ASN A 26 11.29 -11.94 -11.09
CA ASN A 26 11.55 -13.02 -12.04
C ASN A 26 11.33 -14.43 -11.45
N ILE A 27 11.21 -14.56 -10.12
CA ILE A 27 11.04 -15.83 -9.40
C ILE A 27 10.03 -15.62 -8.27
N GLY A 28 9.10 -16.57 -8.12
CA GLY A 28 8.16 -16.63 -7.00
C GLY A 28 6.69 -16.47 -7.41
N SER A 29 5.79 -16.48 -6.42
CA SER A 29 4.34 -16.52 -6.68
C SER A 29 3.77 -15.15 -7.08
N PRO A 30 2.69 -15.11 -7.89
CA PRO A 30 1.97 -13.87 -8.17
C PRO A 30 1.49 -13.14 -6.91
N TYR A 31 1.02 -13.87 -5.89
CA TYR A 31 0.58 -13.28 -4.61
C TYR A 31 1.71 -12.58 -3.85
N SER A 32 2.92 -13.18 -3.86
CA SER A 32 4.10 -12.55 -3.25
C SER A 32 4.47 -11.26 -3.97
N ARG A 33 4.42 -11.25 -5.31
CA ARG A 33 4.64 -10.04 -6.11
C ARG A 33 3.61 -8.95 -5.79
N ARG A 34 2.33 -9.29 -5.64
CA ARG A 34 1.27 -8.35 -5.24
C ARG A 34 1.47 -7.78 -3.85
N LEU A 35 1.90 -8.61 -2.91
CA LEU A 35 2.19 -8.18 -1.56
C LEU A 35 3.33 -7.15 -1.53
N LEU A 36 4.38 -7.35 -2.35
CA LEU A 36 5.44 -6.35 -2.52
C LEU A 36 4.90 -5.03 -3.07
N LEU A 37 3.98 -5.08 -4.04
CA LEU A 37 3.35 -3.87 -4.56
C LEU A 37 2.55 -3.13 -3.48
N CYS A 38 1.80 -3.85 -2.64
CA CYS A 38 1.08 -3.29 -1.50
C CYS A 38 2.03 -2.56 -0.54
N TYR A 39 3.11 -3.24 -0.13
CA TYR A 39 4.10 -2.67 0.77
C TYR A 39 4.86 -1.49 0.15
N CYS A 40 5.14 -1.55 -1.14
CA CYS A 40 5.72 -0.45 -1.89
C CYS A 40 4.84 0.80 -1.80
N VAL A 41 3.57 0.71 -2.22
CA VAL A 41 2.64 1.84 -2.21
C VAL A 41 2.40 2.36 -0.79
N GLU A 42 2.19 1.47 0.19
CA GLU A 42 1.99 1.89 1.59
C GLU A 42 3.21 2.66 2.13
N CYS A 43 4.43 2.14 1.92
CA CYS A 43 5.65 2.79 2.38
C CYS A 43 5.89 4.13 1.67
N GLY A 44 5.66 4.21 0.36
CA GLY A 44 5.82 5.45 -0.40
C GLY A 44 4.84 6.53 0.05
N LEU A 45 3.56 6.19 0.22
CA LEU A 45 2.56 7.13 0.72
C LEU A 45 2.89 7.61 2.13
N LYS A 46 3.30 6.70 3.04
CA LYS A 46 3.69 7.09 4.41
C LYS A 46 4.93 7.99 4.40
N CYS A 47 5.91 7.72 3.55
CA CYS A 47 7.07 8.60 3.37
C CYS A 47 6.63 10.00 2.94
N LEU A 48 5.79 10.10 1.90
CA LEU A 48 5.30 11.36 1.37
C LEU A 48 4.49 12.17 2.40
N ILE A 49 3.65 11.50 3.19
CA ILE A 49 2.92 12.15 4.30
C ILE A 49 3.92 12.77 5.29
N MET A 50 4.94 12.01 5.69
CA MET A 50 5.97 12.51 6.61
C MET A 50 6.81 13.64 6.00
N GLU A 51 7.05 13.61 4.68
CA GLU A 51 7.68 14.69 3.92
C GLU A 51 6.83 15.97 3.99
N ASN A 52 5.53 15.87 3.66
CA ASN A 52 4.59 16.99 3.61
C ASN A 52 4.38 17.63 4.99
N ASP A 53 4.35 16.82 6.04
CA ASP A 53 4.16 17.28 7.42
C ASP A 53 5.47 17.69 8.09
N ASN A 54 6.60 17.59 7.38
CA ASN A 54 7.95 17.88 7.88
C ASN A 54 8.31 17.14 9.18
N ILE A 55 7.95 15.86 9.25
CA ILE A 55 8.26 14.96 10.38
C ILE A 55 9.20 13.83 9.96
N TYR A 56 9.97 13.33 10.91
CA TYR A 56 10.93 12.24 10.74
C TYR A 56 10.51 10.97 11.45
N THR A 57 9.80 11.09 12.58
CA THR A 57 9.27 9.95 13.35
C THR A 57 7.79 10.13 13.64
N ILE A 58 7.07 9.03 13.84
CA ILE A 58 5.63 9.06 14.19
C ILE A 58 5.39 9.80 15.52
N SER A 59 6.37 9.87 16.42
CA SER A 59 6.21 10.61 17.70
C SER A 59 6.15 12.13 17.54
N GLN A 60 6.51 12.65 16.36
CA GLN A 60 6.39 14.08 16.03
C GLN A 60 5.04 14.43 15.39
N ALA A 61 4.26 13.41 14.99
CA ALA A 61 2.95 13.60 14.37
C ALA A 61 1.91 13.99 15.42
N ASP A 62 0.92 14.78 15.01
CA ASP A 62 -0.34 14.90 15.74
C ASP A 62 -1.13 13.58 15.72
N ASP A 63 -2.17 13.49 16.54
CA ASP A 63 -2.96 12.26 16.70
C ASP A 63 -3.62 11.80 15.38
N GLU A 64 -4.04 12.74 14.53
CA GLU A 64 -4.66 12.44 13.25
C GLU A 64 -3.65 11.83 12.28
N THR A 65 -2.49 12.47 12.13
CA THR A 65 -1.40 12.03 11.27
C THR A 65 -0.82 10.71 11.77
N ALA A 66 -0.65 10.53 13.08
CA ALA A 66 -0.22 9.27 13.66
C ALA A 66 -1.21 8.13 13.37
N LYS A 67 -2.52 8.40 13.44
CA LYS A 67 -3.57 7.43 13.07
C LYS A 67 -3.51 7.07 11.58
N ILE A 68 -3.35 8.06 10.70
CA ILE A 68 -3.23 7.84 9.25
C ILE A 68 -1.98 7.02 8.92
N LEU A 69 -0.82 7.36 9.49
CA LEU A 69 0.42 6.61 9.31
C LEU A 69 0.34 5.18 9.88
N GLY A 70 -0.57 4.92 10.82
CA GLY A 70 -0.90 3.60 11.33
C GLY A 70 -1.84 2.78 10.45
N SER A 71 -2.46 3.39 9.42
CA SER A 71 -3.42 2.74 8.54
C SER A 71 -2.75 1.86 7.48
N HIS A 72 -3.48 0.84 7.04
CA HIS A 72 -3.18 0.04 5.85
C HIS A 72 -4.14 0.37 4.69
N ASP A 73 -5.10 1.27 4.91
CA ASP A 73 -6.06 1.67 3.90
C ASP A 73 -5.45 2.68 2.92
N PHE A 74 -5.22 2.24 1.68
CA PHE A 74 -4.70 3.08 0.61
C PHE A 74 -5.55 4.32 0.35
N ARG A 75 -6.88 4.24 0.51
CA ARG A 75 -7.77 5.40 0.29
C ARG A 75 -7.52 6.48 1.34
N THR A 76 -7.35 6.08 2.60
CA THR A 76 -7.02 6.98 3.70
C THR A 76 -5.67 7.66 3.48
N LEU A 77 -4.64 6.89 3.07
CA LEU A 77 -3.31 7.42 2.80
C LEU A 77 -3.29 8.37 1.59
N LEU A 78 -3.93 7.99 0.48
CA LEU A 78 -4.05 8.81 -0.74
C LEU A 78 -4.78 10.13 -0.47
N LYS A 79 -5.84 10.10 0.35
CA LYS A 79 -6.55 11.32 0.75
C LYS A 79 -5.63 12.30 1.46
N ARG A 80 -4.73 11.82 2.34
CA ARG A 80 -3.81 12.68 3.10
C ARG A 80 -2.78 13.38 2.23
N VAL A 81 -2.41 12.79 1.09
CA VAL A 81 -1.47 13.37 0.11
C VAL A 81 -2.18 14.09 -1.05
N GLY A 82 -3.47 14.41 -0.89
CA GLY A 82 -4.22 15.18 -1.88
C GLY A 82 -4.64 14.41 -3.14
N GLN A 83 -4.54 13.07 -3.14
CA GLN A 83 -4.88 12.19 -4.27
C GLN A 83 -6.26 11.51 -4.10
N ALA A 84 -7.16 12.15 -3.35
CA ALA A 84 -8.50 11.62 -3.13
C ALA A 84 -9.28 11.57 -4.46
N GLY A 85 -9.75 10.37 -4.85
CA GLY A 85 -10.59 10.18 -6.03
C GLY A 85 -9.84 10.08 -7.36
N THR A 86 -8.53 10.39 -7.40
CA THR A 86 -7.67 10.18 -8.57
C THR A 86 -7.62 8.71 -8.96
N TYR A 87 -7.42 7.83 -7.97
CA TYR A 87 -7.30 6.39 -8.15
C TYR A 87 -8.57 5.68 -7.71
N ARG A 88 -9.13 4.84 -8.59
CA ARG A 88 -10.36 4.10 -8.31
C ARG A 88 -10.03 2.65 -7.97
N PHE A 89 -10.49 2.24 -6.79
CA PHE A 89 -10.44 0.86 -6.34
C PHE A 89 -11.85 0.27 -6.36
N LYS A 90 -12.03 -0.83 -7.09
CA LYS A 90 -13.25 -1.62 -7.02
C LYS A 90 -13.10 -2.66 -5.92
N SER A 91 -14.06 -2.70 -5.01
CA SER A 91 -14.16 -3.79 -4.04
C SER A 91 -14.69 -5.05 -4.73
N PHE A 92 -14.28 -6.21 -4.24
CA PHE A 92 -14.70 -7.49 -4.80
C PHE A 92 -14.83 -8.57 -3.72
N PRO A 93 -15.68 -9.59 -3.92
CA PRO A 93 -15.87 -10.67 -2.95
C PRO A 93 -14.73 -11.69 -2.99
N THR A 94 -14.48 -12.37 -1.86
CA THR A 94 -13.55 -13.50 -1.72
C THR A 94 -14.26 -14.85 -1.89
N GLU A 95 -13.49 -15.94 -1.89
CA GLU A 95 -13.98 -17.32 -1.78
C GLU A 95 -14.83 -17.58 -0.52
N TYR A 96 -14.74 -16.73 0.51
CA TYR A 96 -15.53 -16.82 1.73
C TYR A 96 -16.74 -15.87 1.74
N GLY A 97 -16.99 -15.16 0.65
CA GLY A 97 -18.11 -14.22 0.51
C GLY A 97 -17.93 -12.87 1.20
N ASN A 98 -16.83 -12.65 1.92
CA ASN A 98 -16.49 -11.32 2.45
C ASN A 98 -15.96 -10.42 1.33
N THR A 99 -16.09 -9.10 1.49
CA THR A 99 -15.61 -8.13 0.50
C THR A 99 -14.21 -7.65 0.84
N VAL A 100 -13.35 -7.54 -0.16
CA VAL A 100 -12.00 -6.97 -0.07
C VAL A 100 -12.06 -5.52 -0.53
N GLY A 101 -11.59 -4.61 0.32
CA GLY A 101 -11.39 -3.22 -0.01
C GLY A 101 -9.91 -2.79 0.06
N THR A 102 -9.70 -1.48 0.03
CA THR A 102 -8.37 -0.85 0.11
C THR A 102 -7.64 -1.05 1.44
N ALA A 103 -8.36 -1.44 2.50
CA ALA A 103 -7.77 -1.79 3.79
C ALA A 103 -7.33 -3.27 3.88
N ASP A 104 -7.88 -4.14 3.03
CA ASP A 104 -7.80 -5.60 3.22
C ASP A 104 -6.97 -6.31 2.14
N TYR A 105 -6.73 -5.65 1.01
CA TYR A 105 -6.06 -6.26 -0.15
C TYR A 105 -4.68 -6.82 0.21
N HIS A 106 -3.94 -6.18 1.12
CA HIS A 106 -2.66 -6.68 1.61
C HIS A 106 -2.80 -8.00 2.39
N GLN A 107 -3.90 -8.22 3.11
CA GLN A 107 -4.18 -9.46 3.82
C GLN A 107 -4.54 -10.58 2.86
N LEU A 108 -5.38 -10.27 1.85
CA LEU A 108 -5.66 -11.18 0.75
C LEU A 108 -4.35 -11.67 0.11
N CYS A 109 -3.43 -10.74 -0.17
CA CYS A 109 -2.15 -11.08 -0.77
C CYS A 109 -1.27 -11.93 0.16
N ARG A 110 -1.24 -11.59 1.46
CA ARG A 110 -0.43 -12.26 2.47
C ARG A 110 -0.87 -13.69 2.75
N TYR A 111 -2.18 -13.93 2.76
CA TYR A 111 -2.76 -15.23 3.12
C TYR A 111 -3.25 -16.02 1.92
N LEU A 112 -2.99 -15.53 0.70
CA LEU A 112 -3.34 -16.20 -0.56
C LEU A 112 -4.85 -16.47 -0.67
N ILE A 113 -5.67 -15.57 -0.13
CA ILE A 113 -7.14 -15.71 -0.18
C ILE A 113 -7.58 -15.52 -1.63
N ALA A 114 -8.36 -16.47 -2.15
CA ALA A 114 -8.81 -16.37 -3.53
C ALA A 114 -9.97 -15.35 -3.66
N PRO A 115 -10.04 -14.60 -4.78
CA PRO A 115 -11.26 -13.88 -5.14
C PRO A 115 -12.41 -14.88 -5.37
N ALA A 116 -13.65 -14.43 -5.20
CA ALA A 116 -14.83 -15.24 -5.49
C ALA A 116 -14.76 -15.77 -6.92
N GLU A 117 -15.19 -17.02 -7.10
CA GLU A 117 -15.16 -17.72 -8.41
C GLU A 117 -13.76 -17.79 -9.03
N GLN A 118 -12.70 -17.57 -8.24
CA GLN A 118 -11.32 -17.45 -8.71
C GLN A 118 -11.17 -16.38 -9.81
N ASN A 119 -11.97 -15.32 -9.77
CA ASN A 119 -11.95 -14.27 -10.78
C ASN A 119 -10.67 -13.41 -10.67
N ILE A 120 -9.66 -13.77 -11.47
CA ILE A 120 -8.34 -13.13 -11.49
C ILE A 120 -8.42 -11.66 -11.94
N THR A 121 -9.44 -11.26 -12.71
CA THR A 121 -9.61 -9.89 -13.20
C THR A 121 -9.70 -8.89 -12.04
N TYR A 122 -10.35 -9.27 -10.94
CA TYR A 122 -10.39 -8.43 -9.74
C TYR A 122 -9.00 -8.11 -9.20
N LEU A 123 -8.11 -9.11 -9.18
CA LEU A 123 -6.74 -8.92 -8.72
C LEU A 123 -5.97 -8.03 -9.70
N GLN A 124 -6.11 -8.27 -11.00
CA GLN A 124 -5.42 -7.51 -12.05
C GLN A 124 -5.84 -6.03 -12.09
N GLU A 125 -7.13 -5.72 -11.96
CA GLU A 125 -7.61 -4.34 -11.90
C GLU A 125 -7.06 -3.63 -10.65
N PHE A 126 -7.07 -4.30 -9.50
CA PHE A 126 -6.53 -3.72 -8.27
C PHE A 126 -5.01 -3.51 -8.33
N ASP A 127 -4.29 -4.49 -8.88
CA ASP A 127 -2.84 -4.42 -9.13
C ASP A 127 -2.49 -3.25 -10.04
N HIS A 128 -3.29 -3.04 -11.10
CA HIS A 128 -3.08 -1.96 -12.05
C HIS A 128 -3.15 -0.60 -11.37
N THR A 129 -4.20 -0.35 -10.58
CA THR A 129 -4.33 0.90 -9.80
C THR A 129 -3.14 1.10 -8.86
N LEU A 130 -2.70 0.05 -8.14
CA LEU A 130 -1.53 0.14 -7.27
C LEU A 130 -0.23 0.40 -8.05
N ALA A 131 -0.09 -0.17 -9.24
CA ALA A 131 1.07 0.05 -10.10
C ALA A 131 1.13 1.50 -10.61
N GLU A 132 0.00 2.10 -10.98
CA GLU A 132 -0.07 3.52 -11.35
C GLU A 132 0.37 4.42 -10.18
N ILE A 133 -0.14 4.15 -8.97
CA ILE A 133 0.27 4.89 -7.76
C ILE A 133 1.77 4.73 -7.50
N LYS A 134 2.30 3.52 -7.66
CA LYS A 134 3.74 3.24 -7.50
C LYS A 134 4.59 4.06 -8.49
N GLU A 135 4.19 4.15 -9.76
CA GLU A 135 4.92 4.97 -10.74
C GLU A 135 4.86 6.46 -10.38
N TRP A 136 3.68 6.98 -10.01
CA TRP A 136 3.57 8.35 -9.51
C TRP A 136 4.46 8.61 -8.29
N LEU A 137 4.49 7.68 -7.33
CA LEU A 137 5.34 7.80 -6.14
C LEU A 137 6.83 7.86 -6.46
N LYS A 138 7.30 7.22 -7.55
CA LYS A 138 8.71 7.32 -7.97
C LYS A 138 9.09 8.74 -8.39
N GLU A 139 8.13 9.56 -8.77
CA GLU A 139 8.34 10.95 -9.17
C GLU A 139 8.37 11.91 -7.97
N VAL A 140 7.70 11.55 -6.87
CA VAL A 140 7.45 12.47 -5.73
C VAL A 140 8.09 12.04 -4.40
N VAL A 141 8.63 10.82 -4.29
CA VAL A 141 9.33 10.30 -3.08
C VAL A 141 10.80 10.04 -3.37
#